data_AF-A0AAR2JIE8-F1
#
_entry.id   AF-A0AAR2JIE8-F1
#
_cell.length_a   1.000
_cell.length_b   1.000
_cell.length_c   1.000
_cell.angle_alpha   90.00
_cell.angle_beta   90.00
_cell.angle_gamma   90.00
#
_symmetry.space_group_name_H-M   'P 1'
#
loop_
_entity.id
_entity.type
_entity.pdbx_description
1 polymer ?
#
loop_
_entity_poly.entity_id
_entity_poly.type
_entity_poly.pdbx_seq_one_letter_code
_entity_poly.pdbx_strand_id
1 'polypeptide(L)'
;MLHLNNSSPLKHIHLSFSRTHTDTHRKCCCSPTQKHTHTPLQLSSGPLAAARSCSFQSTPCCSLRSSRGCCTFPSVHLGVAVRCYFPHMRTSVFLFPVQRICKMGFVKVVKNKAYFKRYQVKFRRRREGKTDYFARKRLVIQDKNKYNTPKYRMIVRFSNRDIICQIAYAKIEGDMIVCAAYSHELPKYGVSVGLTNYAAAYCTGLLLARRLLNKFGLDKLYEGQVEITGEEFNVESIDGKPGAFTCYLDAGLARTTTGNKVFGALKGAVDGGLSIPHSTKRFPGYDSESKEFNAEVHRKHILGLNVSEYMSLLMEEDEDAYKKQFSRFIKNGVTPESMEEMYKKAHATIRENPVHEKKPKKEVKKKRWNRSKLTLAQRKDRVAQKKASFLRAQTAEED
;
A
#
# COMPACT_ATOMS: atom_id res chain seq x y z
N MET A 1 -29.32 61.68 20.12
CA MET A 1 -29.17 61.87 21.58
C MET A 1 -28.46 60.64 22.12
N LEU A 2 -27.13 60.61 22.19
CA LEU A 2 -26.24 61.19 23.20
C LEU A 2 -26.30 60.50 24.58
N HIS A 3 -25.09 60.19 25.07
CA HIS A 3 -24.62 59.84 26.42
C HIS A 3 -24.62 58.35 26.83
N LEU A 4 -23.45 57.69 26.84
CA LEU A 4 -22.24 57.77 27.73
C LEU A 4 -22.41 56.85 28.96
N ASN A 5 -21.65 55.73 28.98
CA ASN A 5 -20.43 55.50 29.77
C ASN A 5 -20.68 55.24 31.27
N ASN A 6 -20.26 54.07 31.74
CA ASN A 6 -19.58 53.95 33.03
C ASN A 6 -18.51 52.85 32.98
N SER A 7 -17.28 53.31 33.23
CA SER A 7 -15.99 52.65 33.41
C SER A 7 -15.87 52.10 34.85
N SER A 8 -15.46 50.83 35.04
CA SER A 8 -14.10 50.35 35.44
C SER A 8 -13.98 50.03 36.97
N PRO A 9 -12.86 49.49 37.49
CA PRO A 9 -12.50 48.04 37.54
C PRO A 9 -12.10 47.58 38.98
N LEU A 10 -11.40 46.42 39.11
CA LEU A 10 -10.68 45.81 40.27
C LEU A 10 -11.25 44.40 40.61
N LYS A 11 -10.52 43.30 40.79
CA LYS A 11 -9.16 43.08 41.31
C LYS A 11 -8.47 41.87 40.64
N HIS A 12 -7.16 42.03 40.41
CA HIS A 12 -6.19 40.97 40.19
C HIS A 12 -6.05 40.06 41.42
N ILE A 13 -5.90 38.75 41.21
CA ILE A 13 -5.23 37.86 42.16
C ILE A 13 -4.08 37.17 41.43
N HIS A 14 -2.88 37.63 41.76
CA HIS A 14 -1.59 37.01 41.46
C HIS A 14 -1.34 35.94 42.53
N LEU A 15 -1.02 34.71 42.15
CA LEU A 15 -0.39 33.74 43.04
C LEU A 15 0.75 33.05 42.30
N SER A 16 1.92 33.64 42.49
CA SER A 16 3.23 33.07 42.23
C SER A 16 3.63 32.17 43.41
N PHE A 17 4.07 30.94 43.14
CA PHE A 17 4.99 30.25 44.03
C PHE A 17 5.98 29.39 43.23
N SER A 18 7.25 29.62 43.52
CA SER A 18 8.42 29.08 42.84
C SER A 18 8.99 27.86 43.54
N ARG A 19 9.54 26.94 42.72
CA ARG A 19 10.64 25.98 42.94
C ARG A 19 10.56 25.00 44.13
N THR A 20 10.70 23.72 43.83
CA THR A 20 11.85 22.92 44.30
C THR A 20 12.04 21.66 43.43
N HIS A 21 13.33 21.36 43.20
CA HIS A 21 13.88 20.18 42.55
C HIS A 21 13.89 19.05 43.59
N THR A 22 13.44 17.83 43.26
CA THR A 22 13.94 16.60 43.89
C THR A 22 13.70 15.40 42.97
N ASP A 23 14.81 14.77 42.60
CA ASP A 23 14.87 13.40 42.08
C ASP A 23 14.29 12.42 43.10
N THR A 24 13.59 11.38 42.65
CA THR A 24 13.63 10.06 43.32
C THR A 24 13.13 8.95 42.39
N HIS A 25 14.01 7.98 42.18
CA HIS A 25 13.73 6.64 41.67
C HIS A 25 12.66 5.90 42.50
N ARG A 26 11.70 5.21 41.85
CA ARG A 26 10.99 4.00 42.35
C ARG A 26 10.32 3.30 41.16
N LYS A 27 10.92 2.24 40.60
CA LYS A 27 10.62 0.82 40.86
C LYS A 27 9.11 0.52 40.95
N CYS A 28 8.50 0.18 39.81
CA CYS A 28 7.21 -0.53 39.79
C CYS A 28 7.46 -2.03 39.91
N CYS A 29 7.01 -2.60 41.02
CA CYS A 29 6.82 -4.04 41.20
C CYS A 29 5.48 -4.43 40.57
N CYS A 30 5.49 -5.44 39.69
CA CYS A 30 4.29 -6.16 39.28
C CYS A 30 4.25 -7.48 40.05
N SER A 31 3.18 -7.72 40.81
CA SER A 31 2.80 -9.04 41.32
C SER A 31 1.52 -9.53 40.62
N PRO A 32 1.28 -10.86 40.58
CA PRO A 32 0.52 -11.50 39.51
C PRO A 32 -0.91 -11.89 39.94
N THR A 33 -1.85 -11.81 38.99
CA THR A 33 -3.20 -12.38 39.14
C THR A 33 -3.22 -13.85 38.74
N GLN A 34 -3.69 -14.67 39.67
CA GLN A 34 -3.93 -16.11 39.59
C GLN A 34 -4.95 -16.51 38.51
N LYS A 35 -4.78 -17.72 37.94
CA LYS A 35 -5.87 -18.45 37.27
C LYS A 35 -5.93 -19.88 37.82
N HIS A 36 -7.12 -20.22 38.31
CA HIS A 36 -7.52 -21.55 38.76
C HIS A 36 -7.89 -22.46 37.59
N THR A 37 -7.49 -23.74 37.75
CA THR A 37 -8.15 -25.02 37.43
C THR A 37 -8.82 -25.24 36.06
N HIS A 38 -8.43 -26.32 35.36
CA HIS A 38 -9.22 -27.56 35.29
C HIS A 38 -8.51 -28.66 34.46
N THR A 39 -8.44 -29.85 35.03
CA THR A 39 -8.20 -31.16 34.39
C THR A 39 -9.36 -31.53 33.45
N PRO A 40 -9.14 -32.47 32.49
CA PRO A 40 -9.72 -33.80 32.71
C PRO A 40 -8.91 -34.99 32.15
N LEU A 41 -8.94 -36.06 32.95
CA LEU A 41 -9.25 -37.48 32.67
C LEU A 41 -8.69 -38.21 31.43
N GLN A 42 -8.10 -39.36 31.77
CA GLN A 42 -7.74 -40.50 30.92
C GLN A 42 -8.97 -41.23 30.37
N LEU A 43 -8.81 -41.87 29.20
CA LEU A 43 -9.43 -43.16 28.87
C LEU A 43 -8.58 -43.91 27.83
N SER A 44 -8.58 -45.22 27.97
CA SER A 44 -7.64 -46.23 27.49
C SER A 44 -8.25 -47.16 26.42
N SER A 45 -7.42 -47.64 25.48
CA SER A 45 -7.45 -48.95 24.76
C SER A 45 -6.67 -48.76 23.45
N GLY A 46 -5.60 -49.46 23.06
CA GLY A 46 -5.29 -50.90 23.02
C GLY A 46 -4.60 -51.17 21.66
N PRO A 47 -3.77 -52.24 21.49
CA PRO A 47 -2.57 -52.22 20.63
C PRO A 47 -2.63 -53.16 19.40
N LEU A 48 -1.62 -53.10 18.49
CA LEU A 48 -1.04 -54.19 17.65
C LEU A 48 0.02 -53.58 16.68
N ALA A 49 1.31 -53.91 16.84
CA ALA A 49 2.12 -54.85 16.02
C ALA A 49 2.41 -54.35 14.58
N ALA A 50 3.59 -54.47 13.95
CA ALA A 50 4.85 -55.13 14.24
C ALA A 50 5.98 -54.45 13.44
N ALA A 51 7.22 -54.62 13.91
CA ALA A 51 8.43 -54.23 13.25
C ALA A 51 8.72 -55.09 12.00
N ARG A 52 9.37 -54.51 11.00
CA ARG A 52 10.41 -55.21 10.22
C ARG A 52 11.40 -54.22 9.60
N SER A 53 12.66 -54.52 9.92
CA SER A 53 13.93 -53.91 9.53
C SER A 53 14.33 -54.23 8.08
N CYS A 54 15.22 -53.38 7.52
CA CYS A 54 16.36 -53.67 6.63
C CYS A 54 16.63 -52.40 5.79
N SER A 55 17.60 -51.55 6.16
CA SER A 55 19.05 -51.61 5.88
C SER A 55 19.43 -51.32 4.42
N PHE A 56 20.19 -50.21 4.27
CA PHE A 56 21.35 -50.02 3.39
C PHE A 56 21.18 -50.02 1.86
N GLN A 57 21.45 -48.88 1.20
CA GLN A 57 22.68 -48.66 0.40
C GLN A 57 22.68 -47.30 -0.34
N SER A 58 23.87 -46.96 -0.82
CA SER A 58 24.45 -45.64 -1.03
C SER A 58 24.69 -45.27 -2.50
N THR A 59 24.41 -44.01 -2.85
CA THR A 59 25.14 -43.14 -3.82
C THR A 59 25.20 -43.56 -5.32
N PRO A 60 25.81 -42.77 -6.24
CA PRO A 60 25.21 -41.61 -6.92
C PRO A 60 25.30 -41.72 -8.47
N CYS A 61 24.54 -40.91 -9.22
CA CYS A 61 24.69 -40.82 -10.68
C CYS A 61 25.03 -39.39 -11.12
N CYS A 62 26.23 -39.25 -11.70
CA CYS A 62 26.67 -38.12 -12.52
C CYS A 62 25.94 -38.07 -13.87
N SER A 63 25.67 -36.86 -14.38
CA SER A 63 25.62 -36.62 -15.83
C SER A 63 25.89 -35.15 -16.15
N LEU A 64 26.90 -34.93 -17.00
CA LEU A 64 27.36 -33.67 -17.58
C LEU A 64 26.34 -33.00 -18.52
N ARG A 65 26.44 -31.67 -18.68
CA ARG A 65 26.36 -30.99 -20.00
C ARG A 65 26.95 -29.55 -19.98
N SER A 66 27.98 -29.36 -20.82
CA SER A 66 28.34 -28.22 -21.72
C SER A 66 27.56 -26.89 -21.62
N SER A 67 28.07 -25.66 -21.85
CA SER A 67 29.27 -25.13 -22.54
C SER A 67 29.21 -23.58 -22.60
N ARG A 68 30.33 -22.94 -22.99
CA ARG A 68 30.56 -21.56 -23.53
C ARG A 68 30.78 -20.44 -22.48
N GLY A 69 31.77 -19.56 -22.59
CA GLY A 69 32.70 -19.27 -23.69
C GLY A 69 33.89 -18.38 -23.27
N CYS A 70 34.82 -18.25 -24.23
CA CYS A 70 36.13 -17.63 -24.22
C CYS A 70 36.22 -16.16 -23.75
N CYS A 71 37.41 -15.77 -23.30
CA CYS A 71 38.23 -14.70 -23.89
C CYS A 71 39.69 -14.84 -23.41
N THR A 72 40.59 -15.17 -24.33
CA THR A 72 42.07 -15.04 -24.25
C THR A 72 42.44 -13.58 -24.58
N PHE A 73 43.56 -12.99 -24.12
CA PHE A 73 44.94 -13.07 -24.67
C PHE A 73 45.84 -11.99 -23.96
N PRO A 74 47.17 -11.88 -24.22
CA PRO A 74 48.29 -12.43 -23.45
C PRO A 74 49.22 -11.36 -22.79
N SER A 75 50.28 -11.79 -22.10
CA SER A 75 51.61 -11.17 -22.33
C SER A 75 52.76 -11.99 -21.75
N VAL A 76 53.86 -11.92 -22.48
CA VAL A 76 55.09 -12.71 -22.47
C VAL A 76 56.06 -12.15 -21.44
N HIS A 77 56.84 -12.99 -20.75
CA HIS A 77 58.28 -12.72 -20.54
C HIS A 77 59.05 -13.98 -20.13
N LEU A 78 59.95 -14.37 -21.04
CA LEU A 78 61.15 -15.18 -20.82
C LEU A 78 62.05 -14.55 -19.75
N GLY A 79 62.74 -15.36 -18.93
CA GLY A 79 63.88 -14.82 -18.18
C GLY A 79 64.46 -15.67 -17.05
N VAL A 80 65.29 -16.64 -17.43
CA VAL A 80 66.56 -17.03 -16.78
C VAL A 80 66.55 -17.45 -15.30
N ALA A 81 66.78 -18.75 -15.10
CA ALA A 81 67.25 -19.31 -13.85
C ALA A 81 68.74 -18.97 -13.63
N VAL A 82 69.08 -18.36 -12.50
CA VAL A 82 70.45 -18.36 -11.96
C VAL A 82 70.40 -18.98 -10.57
N ARG A 83 70.94 -20.19 -10.47
CA ARG A 83 71.31 -20.84 -9.21
C ARG A 83 72.60 -20.19 -8.72
N CYS A 84 72.54 -19.49 -7.59
CA CYS A 84 73.70 -19.20 -6.78
C CYS A 84 73.53 -19.87 -5.41
N TYR A 85 74.53 -20.66 -5.04
CA TYR A 85 74.63 -21.46 -3.81
C TYR A 85 75.45 -20.68 -2.76
N PHE A 86 75.28 -21.05 -1.48
CA PHE A 86 76.00 -20.67 -0.24
C PHE A 86 75.51 -19.43 0.56
N PRO A 87 75.63 -19.44 1.92
CA PRO A 87 75.43 -20.53 2.90
C PRO A 87 74.49 -20.14 4.06
N HIS A 88 74.19 -21.13 4.91
CA HIS A 88 73.49 -21.01 6.18
C HIS A 88 73.97 -19.83 7.06
N MET A 89 73.08 -18.88 7.31
CA MET A 89 73.10 -18.07 8.53
C MET A 89 71.75 -18.21 9.22
N ARG A 90 71.78 -18.69 10.47
CA ARG A 90 70.64 -18.70 11.38
C ARG A 90 70.25 -17.25 11.69
N THR A 91 69.21 -16.76 11.03
CA THR A 91 68.49 -15.57 11.48
C THR A 91 67.16 -16.02 12.07
N SER A 92 67.02 -15.80 13.38
CA SER A 92 65.77 -15.93 14.10
C SER A 92 64.72 -15.03 13.45
N VAL A 93 63.87 -15.61 12.62
CA VAL A 93 62.69 -14.91 12.10
C VAL A 93 61.70 -14.80 13.25
N PHE A 94 61.77 -13.70 13.98
CA PHE A 94 60.63 -13.21 14.74
C PHE A 94 59.49 -13.04 13.74
N LEU A 95 58.53 -13.96 13.78
CA LEU A 95 57.29 -13.89 13.03
C LEU A 95 56.47 -12.74 13.62
N PHE A 96 56.77 -11.50 13.23
CA PHE A 96 55.87 -10.39 13.45
C PHE A 96 54.55 -10.75 12.75
N PRO A 97 53.40 -10.69 13.44
CA PRO A 97 52.13 -10.92 12.81
C PRO A 97 52.02 -9.87 11.70
N VAL A 98 51.96 -10.34 10.45
CA VAL A 98 51.59 -9.50 9.31
C VAL A 98 50.18 -9.00 9.60
N GLN A 99 50.09 -7.88 10.33
CA GLN A 99 48.92 -7.04 10.34
C GLN A 99 48.70 -6.76 8.87
N ARG A 100 47.71 -7.42 8.28
CA ARG A 100 47.09 -6.96 7.03
C ARG A 100 46.84 -5.48 7.28
N ILE A 101 47.66 -4.63 6.67
CA ILE A 101 47.44 -3.21 6.57
C ILE A 101 46.17 -3.12 5.73
N CYS A 102 45.03 -3.22 6.41
CA CYS A 102 43.75 -2.93 5.84
C CYS A 102 43.91 -1.50 5.36
N LYS A 103 43.89 -1.27 4.04
CA LYS A 103 43.86 0.07 3.46
C LYS A 103 42.77 0.82 4.22
N MET A 104 43.17 1.64 5.19
CA MET A 104 42.24 2.42 5.99
C MET A 104 41.63 3.39 5.01
N GLY A 105 40.40 3.13 4.60
CA GLY A 105 39.68 4.04 3.71
C GLY A 105 39.73 5.41 4.35
N PHE A 106 40.34 6.39 3.67
CA PHE A 106 40.50 7.77 4.15
C PHE A 106 39.16 8.52 4.32
N VAL A 107 38.04 7.84 4.11
CA VAL A 107 36.68 8.38 4.21
C VAL A 107 36.06 7.98 5.55
N LYS A 108 35.67 9.00 6.33
CA LYS A 108 34.95 8.81 7.59
C LYS A 108 33.66 8.03 7.37
N VAL A 109 33.47 6.93 8.12
CA VAL A 109 32.24 6.14 8.07
C VAL A 109 31.08 6.94 8.68
N VAL A 110 30.18 7.43 7.82
CA VAL A 110 29.02 8.25 8.22
C VAL A 110 27.95 7.41 8.95
N LYS A 111 27.66 6.21 8.46
CA LYS A 111 26.68 5.28 9.05
C LYS A 111 27.31 4.42 10.15
N ASN A 112 27.83 5.08 11.19
CA ASN A 112 28.49 4.43 12.32
C ASN A 112 27.51 4.04 13.45
N LYS A 113 28.01 3.36 14.49
CA LYS A 113 27.22 2.98 15.67
C LYS A 113 26.54 4.19 16.34
N ALA A 114 27.23 5.33 16.38
CA ALA A 114 26.71 6.57 16.96
C ALA A 114 25.57 7.18 16.13
N TYR A 115 25.59 7.03 14.81
CA TYR A 115 24.50 7.41 13.92
C TYR A 115 23.24 6.60 14.25
N PHE A 116 23.32 5.25 14.25
CA PHE A 116 22.16 4.40 14.49
C PHE A 116 21.58 4.55 15.89
N LYS A 117 22.40 4.82 16.92
CA LYS A 117 21.92 5.12 18.27
C LYS A 117 21.05 6.37 18.36
N ARG A 118 21.29 7.37 17.50
CA ARG A 118 20.59 8.67 17.48
C ARG A 118 19.58 8.79 16.34
N TYR A 119 19.50 7.78 15.46
CA TYR A 119 18.67 7.85 14.28
C TYR A 119 17.19 7.71 14.64
N GLN A 120 16.47 8.83 14.58
CA GLN A 120 15.02 8.83 14.78
C GLN A 120 14.30 8.45 13.49
N VAL A 121 13.62 7.30 13.51
CA VAL A 121 12.85 6.84 12.36
C VAL A 121 11.58 7.69 12.17
N LYS A 122 11.26 8.04 10.92
CA LYS A 122 9.94 8.59 10.59
C LYS A 122 8.86 7.52 10.81
N PHE A 123 7.59 7.95 10.93
CA PHE A 123 6.45 7.05 11.10
C PHE A 123 6.41 5.95 10.02
N ARG A 124 5.96 4.75 10.39
CA ARG A 124 5.96 3.56 9.51
C ARG A 124 5.40 3.84 8.11
N ARG A 125 4.19 4.41 8.02
CA ARG A 125 3.53 4.71 6.72
C ARG A 125 4.26 5.77 5.90
N ARG A 126 5.01 6.68 6.53
CA ARG A 126 5.84 7.68 5.84
C ARG A 126 7.08 7.02 5.24
N ARG A 127 7.70 6.08 5.96
CA ARG A 127 8.83 5.26 5.47
C ARG A 127 8.42 4.33 4.34
N GLU A 128 7.20 3.80 4.38
CA GLU A 128 6.60 3.04 3.26
C GLU A 128 6.15 3.94 2.09
N GLY A 129 6.22 5.27 2.22
CA GLY A 129 5.83 6.19 1.15
C GLY A 129 4.34 6.20 0.82
N LYS A 130 3.45 5.82 1.76
CA LYS A 130 2.00 5.68 1.50
C LYS A 130 1.15 6.83 2.01
N THR A 131 1.70 7.67 2.88
CA THR A 131 0.92 8.71 3.56
C THR A 131 1.77 9.93 3.83
N ASP A 132 1.24 11.08 3.42
CA ASP A 132 1.65 12.36 3.94
C ASP A 132 0.81 12.70 5.18
N TYR A 133 1.50 12.86 6.32
CA TYR A 133 0.85 13.20 7.58
C TYR A 133 0.42 14.67 7.65
N PHE A 134 1.01 15.55 6.85
CA PHE A 134 0.65 16.96 6.79
C PHE A 134 -0.72 17.15 6.15
N ALA A 135 -0.95 16.53 4.98
CA ALA A 135 -2.28 16.46 4.37
C ALA A 135 -3.29 15.73 5.27
N ARG A 136 -2.92 14.57 5.82
CA ARG A 136 -3.82 13.78 6.68
C ARG A 136 -4.29 14.55 7.92
N LYS A 137 -3.42 15.34 8.56
CA LYS A 137 -3.77 16.15 9.73
C LYS A 137 -4.96 17.10 9.43
N ARG A 138 -4.95 17.76 8.26
CA ARG A 138 -6.01 18.71 7.87
C ARG A 138 -7.30 18.02 7.45
N LEU A 139 -7.20 16.88 6.79
CA LEU A 139 -8.36 16.16 6.28
C LEU A 139 -9.16 15.45 7.38
N VAL A 140 -8.48 14.88 8.36
CA VAL A 140 -9.07 13.91 9.29
C VAL A 140 -9.52 14.52 10.61
N ILE A 141 -8.82 15.56 11.09
CA ILE A 141 -9.16 16.18 12.37
C ILE A 141 -10.52 16.88 12.24
N GLN A 142 -11.37 16.61 13.22
CA GLN A 142 -12.67 17.24 13.39
C GLN A 142 -12.59 18.40 14.38
N ASP A 143 -13.48 19.37 14.23
CA ASP A 143 -13.62 20.46 15.19
C ASP A 143 -14.07 19.90 16.55
N LYS A 144 -13.42 20.33 17.63
CA LYS A 144 -13.64 19.76 18.97
C LYS A 144 -15.06 20.00 19.50
N ASN A 145 -15.71 21.08 19.07
CA ASN A 145 -17.09 21.41 19.42
C ASN A 145 -18.13 20.45 18.79
N LYS A 146 -17.75 19.67 17.77
CA LYS A 146 -18.61 18.64 17.16
C LYS A 146 -18.50 17.28 17.85
N TYR A 147 -17.62 17.17 18.87
CA TYR A 147 -17.43 15.96 19.69
C TYR A 147 -17.30 14.67 18.86
N ASN A 148 -18.29 13.78 18.93
CA ASN A 148 -18.27 12.45 18.31
C ASN A 148 -18.73 12.43 16.85
N THR A 149 -19.09 13.56 16.26
CA THR A 149 -19.55 13.60 14.87
C THR A 149 -18.42 13.21 13.91
N PRO A 150 -18.55 12.10 13.17
CA PRO A 150 -17.48 11.61 12.30
C PRO A 150 -17.26 12.54 11.11
N LYS A 151 -15.99 12.81 10.81
CA LYS A 151 -15.59 13.50 9.57
C LYS A 151 -15.31 12.46 8.48
N TYR A 152 -16.25 12.32 7.56
CA TYR A 152 -16.15 11.34 6.47
C TYR A 152 -15.24 11.81 5.36
N ARG A 153 -14.40 10.90 4.86
CA ARG A 153 -13.57 11.13 3.68
C ARG A 153 -13.73 10.01 2.67
N MET A 154 -13.78 10.39 1.41
CA MET A 154 -13.71 9.51 0.26
C MET A 154 -12.24 9.32 -0.13
N ILE A 155 -11.69 8.15 0.21
CA ILE A 155 -10.34 7.75 -0.13
C ILE A 155 -10.36 7.13 -1.52
N VAL A 156 -9.69 7.77 -2.47
CA VAL A 156 -9.53 7.24 -3.84
C VAL A 156 -8.07 6.88 -4.07
N ARG A 157 -7.81 5.62 -4.42
CA ARG A 157 -6.45 5.11 -4.68
C ARG A 157 -6.43 4.31 -5.97
N PHE A 158 -5.51 4.70 -6.85
CA PHE A 158 -5.22 3.95 -8.07
C PHE A 158 -4.06 3.00 -7.82
N SER A 159 -4.24 1.76 -8.25
CA SER A 159 -3.16 0.83 -8.50
C SER A 159 -3.02 0.64 -10.01
N ASN A 160 -2.02 -0.12 -10.45
CA ASN A 160 -1.78 -0.34 -11.88
C ASN A 160 -2.94 -1.08 -12.58
N ARG A 161 -3.72 -1.88 -11.84
CA ARG A 161 -4.77 -2.76 -12.41
C ARG A 161 -6.13 -2.65 -11.72
N ASP A 162 -6.24 -1.81 -10.70
CA ASP A 162 -7.47 -1.67 -9.90
C ASP A 162 -7.61 -0.25 -9.36
N ILE A 163 -8.86 0.20 -9.26
CA ILE A 163 -9.27 1.45 -8.61
C ILE A 163 -9.97 1.09 -7.31
N ILE A 164 -9.53 1.73 -6.22
CA ILE A 164 -10.06 1.50 -4.88
C ILE A 164 -10.70 2.79 -4.39
N CYS A 165 -12.00 2.74 -4.13
CA CYS A 165 -12.77 3.83 -3.57
C CYS A 165 -13.32 3.39 -2.21
N GLN A 166 -13.11 4.19 -1.16
CA GLN A 166 -13.55 3.86 0.20
C GLN A 166 -14.08 5.10 0.90
N ILE A 167 -15.11 4.94 1.72
CA ILE A 167 -15.55 5.98 2.66
C ILE A 167 -15.12 5.57 4.06
N ALA A 168 -14.33 6.42 4.69
CA ALA A 168 -13.79 6.17 6.02
C ALA A 168 -13.87 7.41 6.90
N TYR A 169 -13.86 7.17 8.21
CA TYR A 169 -13.65 8.20 9.22
C TYR A 169 -12.62 7.69 10.24
N ALA A 170 -11.96 8.58 10.97
CA ALA A 170 -10.93 8.17 11.92
C ALA A 170 -11.50 7.94 13.33
N LYS A 171 -10.98 6.91 13.98
CA LYS A 171 -11.05 6.69 15.44
C LYS A 171 -9.63 6.59 16.01
N ILE A 172 -9.51 6.54 17.33
CA ILE A 172 -8.22 6.43 18.04
C ILE A 172 -7.49 5.12 17.67
N GLU A 173 -8.23 4.02 17.58
CA GLU A 173 -7.68 2.70 17.22
C GLU A 173 -7.22 2.62 15.75
N GLY A 174 -7.87 3.39 14.88
CA GLY A 174 -7.64 3.34 13.44
C GLY A 174 -8.81 3.91 12.65
N ASP A 175 -8.69 3.83 11.34
CA ASP A 175 -9.75 4.27 10.42
C ASP A 175 -10.83 3.19 10.32
N MET A 176 -12.10 3.62 10.45
CA MET A 176 -13.26 2.76 10.24
C MET A 176 -13.78 2.96 8.81
N ILE A 177 -13.83 1.87 8.04
CA ILE A 177 -14.36 1.89 6.67
C ILE A 177 -15.86 1.59 6.72
N VAL A 178 -16.68 2.50 6.18
CA VAL A 178 -18.14 2.37 6.11
C VAL A 178 -18.54 1.60 4.85
N CYS A 179 -17.96 1.98 3.72
CA CYS A 179 -18.24 1.42 2.41
C CYS A 179 -16.96 1.35 1.59
N ALA A 180 -16.88 0.36 0.70
CA ALA A 180 -15.80 0.18 -0.26
C ALA A 180 -16.39 -0.24 -1.61
N ALA A 181 -15.76 0.21 -2.69
CA ALA A 181 -16.03 -0.19 -4.06
C ALA A 181 -14.69 -0.37 -4.78
N TYR A 182 -14.66 -1.33 -5.71
CA TYR A 182 -13.46 -1.72 -6.43
C TYR A 182 -13.75 -1.87 -7.92
N SER A 183 -12.77 -1.55 -8.77
CA SER A 183 -12.96 -1.71 -10.22
C SER A 183 -13.05 -3.17 -10.65
N HIS A 184 -12.41 -4.09 -9.92
CA HIS A 184 -12.55 -5.53 -10.20
C HIS A 184 -13.95 -6.11 -9.92
N GLU A 185 -14.86 -5.33 -9.33
CA GLU A 185 -16.29 -5.68 -9.19
C GLU A 185 -17.10 -5.26 -10.43
N LEU A 186 -16.61 -4.29 -11.21
CA LEU A 186 -17.30 -3.75 -12.40
C LEU A 186 -17.63 -4.78 -13.50
N PRO A 187 -16.87 -5.87 -13.69
CA PRO A 187 -17.27 -6.91 -14.64
C PRO A 187 -18.64 -7.54 -14.37
N LYS A 188 -19.14 -7.49 -13.13
CA LYS A 188 -20.50 -7.93 -12.80
C LYS A 188 -21.59 -7.02 -13.38
N TYR A 189 -21.22 -5.78 -13.67
CA TYR A 189 -22.09 -4.71 -14.16
C TYR A 189 -21.89 -4.45 -15.67
N GLY A 190 -21.25 -5.38 -16.39
CA GLY A 190 -21.06 -5.29 -17.85
C GLY A 190 -19.72 -4.71 -18.31
N VAL A 191 -18.90 -4.12 -17.42
CA VAL A 191 -17.58 -3.58 -17.80
C VAL A 191 -16.49 -4.64 -17.61
N SER A 192 -16.22 -5.42 -18.65
CA SER A 192 -15.27 -6.54 -18.58
C SER A 192 -13.79 -6.13 -18.69
N VAL A 193 -13.50 -5.02 -19.39
CA VAL A 193 -12.15 -4.53 -19.70
C VAL A 193 -11.99 -3.05 -19.33
N GLY A 194 -10.76 -2.54 -19.36
CA GLY A 194 -10.50 -1.11 -19.13
C GLY A 194 -10.66 -0.65 -17.68
N LEU A 195 -10.45 -1.52 -16.69
CA LEU A 195 -10.76 -1.25 -15.27
C LEU A 195 -10.01 -0.08 -14.60
N THR A 196 -9.03 0.52 -15.27
CA THR A 196 -8.23 1.63 -14.72
C THR A 196 -8.33 2.93 -15.51
N ASN A 197 -9.26 3.03 -16.46
CA ASN A 197 -9.51 4.27 -17.22
C ASN A 197 -10.37 5.28 -16.42
N TYR A 198 -10.66 6.42 -17.03
CA TYR A 198 -11.47 7.48 -16.40
C TYR A 198 -12.93 7.05 -16.21
N ALA A 199 -13.52 6.41 -17.22
CA ALA A 199 -14.88 5.86 -17.19
C ALA A 199 -15.08 4.82 -16.07
N ALA A 200 -14.13 3.90 -15.88
CA ALA A 200 -14.14 2.95 -14.77
C ALA A 200 -14.00 3.65 -13.42
N ALA A 201 -13.18 4.71 -13.32
CA ALA A 201 -13.10 5.52 -12.10
C ALA A 201 -14.46 6.12 -11.75
N TYR A 202 -15.14 6.71 -12.74
CA TYR A 202 -16.50 7.22 -12.59
C TYR A 202 -17.48 6.12 -12.13
N CYS A 203 -17.49 4.96 -12.79
CA CYS A 203 -18.32 3.83 -12.40
C CYS A 203 -18.06 3.38 -10.95
N THR A 204 -16.78 3.31 -10.52
CA THR A 204 -16.45 2.94 -9.13
C THR A 204 -16.90 3.98 -8.12
N GLY A 205 -16.86 5.26 -8.47
CA GLY A 205 -17.39 6.35 -7.64
C GLY A 205 -18.90 6.27 -7.49
N LEU A 206 -19.60 6.06 -8.60
CA LEU A 206 -21.06 5.87 -8.64
C LEU A 206 -21.49 4.66 -7.80
N LEU A 207 -20.80 3.52 -7.97
CA LEU A 207 -21.05 2.31 -7.19
C LEU A 207 -20.84 2.54 -5.69
N LEU A 208 -19.80 3.28 -5.30
CA LEU A 208 -19.54 3.62 -3.90
C LEU A 208 -20.69 4.44 -3.31
N ALA A 209 -21.16 5.46 -4.03
CA ALA A 209 -22.22 6.36 -3.60
C ALA A 209 -23.56 5.61 -3.43
N ARG A 210 -24.00 4.87 -4.46
CA ARG A 210 -25.25 4.10 -4.39
C ARG A 210 -25.21 3.03 -3.31
N ARG A 211 -24.06 2.38 -3.11
CA ARG A 211 -23.88 1.39 -2.03
C ARG A 211 -23.92 2.04 -0.64
N LEU A 212 -23.40 3.25 -0.49
CA LEU A 212 -23.46 4.00 0.76
C LEU A 212 -24.89 4.45 1.08
N LEU A 213 -25.59 5.03 0.10
CA LEU A 213 -26.95 5.53 0.29
C LEU A 213 -27.93 4.39 0.56
N ASN A 214 -27.81 3.25 -0.13
CA ASN A 214 -28.61 2.06 0.17
C ASN A 214 -28.38 1.57 1.61
N LYS A 215 -27.12 1.51 2.08
CA LYS A 215 -26.81 1.15 3.48
C LYS A 215 -27.43 2.08 4.53
N PHE A 216 -27.64 3.35 4.20
CA PHE A 216 -28.23 4.34 5.10
C PHE A 216 -29.73 4.59 4.83
N GLY A 217 -30.33 3.93 3.82
CA GLY A 217 -31.74 4.14 3.44
C GLY A 217 -32.02 5.52 2.83
N LEU A 218 -31.03 6.15 2.19
CA LEU A 218 -31.13 7.49 1.56
C LEU A 218 -31.15 7.42 0.02
N ASP A 219 -31.27 6.23 -0.53
CA ASP A 219 -31.17 5.90 -1.95
C ASP A 219 -32.30 6.51 -2.81
N LYS A 220 -33.52 6.60 -2.26
CA LYS A 220 -34.70 7.21 -2.89
C LYS A 220 -34.78 8.73 -2.73
N LEU A 221 -34.11 9.27 -1.71
CA LEU A 221 -34.14 10.71 -1.43
C LEU A 221 -33.12 11.45 -2.29
N TYR A 222 -31.94 10.86 -2.43
CA TYR A 222 -30.83 11.44 -3.17
C TYR A 222 -30.46 10.50 -4.31
N GLU A 223 -31.23 10.55 -5.40
CA GLU A 223 -30.97 9.75 -6.61
C GLU A 223 -29.74 10.26 -7.38
N GLY A 224 -29.42 11.55 -7.20
CA GLY A 224 -28.36 12.23 -7.93
C GLY A 224 -28.78 12.52 -9.37
N GLN A 225 -27.81 12.55 -10.28
CA GLN A 225 -28.06 12.91 -11.67
C GLN A 225 -28.21 11.66 -12.53
N VAL A 226 -29.44 11.34 -12.95
CA VAL A 226 -29.73 10.11 -13.72
C VAL A 226 -29.05 10.13 -15.09
N GLU A 227 -29.17 11.23 -15.82
CA GLU A 227 -28.59 11.39 -17.15
C GLU A 227 -27.28 12.17 -17.08
N ILE A 228 -26.21 11.61 -17.66
CA ILE A 228 -24.87 12.14 -17.53
C ILE A 228 -24.68 13.29 -18.55
N THR A 229 -24.77 14.54 -18.09
CA THR A 229 -24.49 15.74 -18.91
C THR A 229 -23.02 16.14 -18.85
N GLY A 230 -22.32 15.83 -17.76
CA GLY A 230 -20.92 16.23 -17.54
C GLY A 230 -20.76 17.62 -16.89
N GLU A 231 -21.87 18.31 -16.63
CA GLU A 231 -21.91 19.64 -16.02
C GLU A 231 -21.59 19.61 -14.53
N GLU A 232 -21.42 20.81 -13.95
CA GLU A 232 -21.31 20.96 -12.51
C GLU A 232 -22.64 20.60 -11.84
N PHE A 233 -22.59 19.63 -10.94
CA PHE A 233 -23.76 19.18 -10.19
C PHE A 233 -23.35 19.05 -8.74
N ASN A 234 -24.11 19.66 -7.84
CA ASN A 234 -23.92 19.54 -6.40
C ASN A 234 -25.27 19.18 -5.78
N VAL A 235 -25.28 18.12 -4.98
CA VAL A 235 -26.50 17.68 -4.30
C VAL A 235 -26.77 18.61 -3.12
N GLU A 236 -27.92 19.28 -3.16
CA GLU A 236 -28.44 20.08 -2.07
C GLU A 236 -29.27 19.23 -1.11
N SER A 237 -29.34 19.65 0.15
CA SER A 237 -30.17 18.97 1.14
C SER A 237 -31.63 19.40 0.98
N ILE A 238 -32.57 18.48 1.19
CA ILE A 238 -34.00 18.77 1.06
C ILE A 238 -34.52 19.12 2.45
N ASP A 239 -35.24 20.24 2.56
CA ASP A 239 -35.79 20.69 3.83
C ASP A 239 -36.76 19.65 4.42
N GLY A 240 -36.67 19.42 5.72
CA GLY A 240 -37.49 18.45 6.45
C GLY A 240 -37.11 16.97 6.27
N LYS A 241 -36.11 16.66 5.44
CA LYS A 241 -35.56 15.30 5.26
C LYS A 241 -34.14 15.19 5.83
N PRO A 242 -33.62 13.97 6.05
CA PRO A 242 -32.22 13.79 6.44
C PRO A 242 -31.30 14.42 5.38
N GLY A 243 -30.33 15.23 5.81
CA GLY A 243 -29.44 15.93 4.89
C GLY A 243 -28.58 14.99 4.03
N ALA A 244 -28.09 15.53 2.91
CA ALA A 244 -27.23 14.79 1.99
C ALA A 244 -25.92 14.35 2.68
N PHE A 245 -25.41 13.18 2.33
CA PHE A 245 -24.21 12.66 2.96
C PHE A 245 -22.98 13.48 2.55
N THR A 246 -22.46 14.29 3.48
CA THR A 246 -21.26 15.09 3.25
C THR A 246 -19.99 14.26 3.38
N CYS A 247 -19.13 14.29 2.36
CA CYS A 247 -17.79 13.70 2.46
C CYS A 247 -16.72 14.50 1.71
N TYR A 248 -15.47 14.34 2.14
CA TYR A 248 -14.33 15.08 1.58
C TYR A 248 -13.40 14.17 0.78
N LEU A 249 -12.90 14.63 -0.35
CA LEU A 249 -11.94 13.87 -1.16
C LEU A 249 -10.56 13.75 -0.47
N ASP A 250 -10.05 12.52 -0.38
CA ASP A 250 -8.66 12.23 -0.01
C ASP A 250 -7.94 11.64 -1.23
N ALA A 251 -7.20 12.50 -1.97
CA ALA A 251 -6.34 12.12 -3.10
C ALA A 251 -4.99 11.49 -2.67
N GLY A 252 -4.64 11.57 -1.39
CA GLY A 252 -3.42 11.00 -0.84
C GLY A 252 -2.16 11.66 -1.35
N LEU A 253 -1.31 10.89 -2.02
CA LEU A 253 -0.05 11.35 -2.61
C LEU A 253 -0.16 11.62 -4.12
N ALA A 254 -1.34 11.40 -4.72
CA ALA A 254 -1.55 11.67 -6.13
C ALA A 254 -1.48 13.18 -6.39
N ARG A 255 -0.76 13.57 -7.45
CA ARG A 255 -0.73 14.96 -7.89
C ARG A 255 -2.07 15.33 -8.52
N THR A 256 -2.71 16.37 -8.01
CA THR A 256 -4.03 16.83 -8.45
C THR A 256 -3.93 17.76 -9.67
N THR A 257 -3.49 17.21 -10.81
CA THR A 257 -3.54 17.88 -12.12
C THR A 257 -4.94 17.84 -12.71
N THR A 258 -5.20 18.69 -13.70
CA THR A 258 -6.42 18.62 -14.52
C THR A 258 -6.50 17.27 -15.25
N GLY A 259 -7.70 16.71 -15.35
CA GLY A 259 -7.93 15.41 -16.00
C GLY A 259 -7.46 14.18 -15.22
N ASN A 260 -7.03 14.33 -13.95
CA ASN A 260 -6.64 13.17 -13.15
C ASN A 260 -7.88 12.28 -12.85
N LYS A 261 -7.73 10.97 -13.04
CA LYS A 261 -8.76 9.94 -12.81
C LYS A 261 -9.33 9.93 -11.38
N VAL A 262 -8.59 10.44 -10.39
CA VAL A 262 -9.11 10.65 -9.03
C VAL A 262 -10.37 11.50 -9.04
N PHE A 263 -10.43 12.50 -9.91
CA PHE A 263 -11.60 13.35 -10.06
C PHE A 263 -12.74 12.67 -10.83
N GLY A 264 -12.46 11.68 -11.69
CA GLY A 264 -13.49 10.84 -12.29
C GLY A 264 -14.28 10.06 -11.24
N ALA A 265 -13.58 9.47 -10.26
CA ALA A 265 -14.25 8.82 -9.12
C ALA A 265 -15.02 9.83 -8.25
N LEU A 266 -14.49 11.04 -8.05
CA LEU A 266 -15.22 12.11 -7.36
C LEU A 266 -16.52 12.44 -8.09
N LYS A 267 -16.47 12.68 -9.41
CA LYS A 267 -17.65 13.05 -10.20
C LYS A 267 -18.70 11.93 -10.17
N GLY A 268 -18.29 10.67 -10.31
CA GLY A 268 -19.21 9.54 -10.17
C GLY A 268 -19.86 9.44 -8.79
N ALA A 269 -19.13 9.79 -7.73
CA ALA A 269 -19.67 9.79 -6.37
C ALA A 269 -20.67 10.95 -6.13
N VAL A 270 -20.41 12.12 -6.72
CA VAL A 270 -21.30 13.29 -6.70
C VAL A 270 -22.58 13.02 -7.48
N ASP A 271 -22.48 12.54 -8.72
CA ASP A 271 -23.63 12.18 -9.55
C ASP A 271 -24.42 11.00 -8.97
N GLY A 272 -23.79 10.21 -8.10
CA GLY A 272 -24.43 9.15 -7.33
C GLY A 272 -25.19 9.60 -6.09
N GLY A 273 -25.20 10.89 -5.76
CA GLY A 273 -25.98 11.47 -4.66
C GLY A 273 -25.19 11.91 -3.42
N LEU A 274 -23.85 11.91 -3.45
CA LEU A 274 -23.04 12.39 -2.33
C LEU A 274 -22.74 13.88 -2.43
N SER A 275 -22.79 14.57 -1.28
CA SER A 275 -22.38 15.97 -1.19
C SER A 275 -20.86 16.05 -0.97
N ILE A 276 -20.10 16.32 -2.04
CA ILE A 276 -18.65 16.49 -1.99
C ILE A 276 -18.31 17.90 -2.48
N PRO A 277 -17.70 18.77 -1.65
CA PRO A 277 -17.33 20.10 -2.10
C PRO A 277 -16.20 20.00 -3.13
N HIS A 278 -16.43 20.54 -4.33
CA HIS A 278 -15.48 20.50 -5.42
C HIS A 278 -15.64 21.73 -6.33
N SER A 279 -14.75 21.84 -7.33
CA SER A 279 -14.78 22.86 -8.38
C SER A 279 -14.46 22.19 -9.71
N THR A 280 -15.05 22.69 -10.80
CA THR A 280 -14.88 22.17 -12.16
C THR A 280 -13.46 22.29 -12.72
N LYS A 281 -12.61 23.13 -12.13
CA LYS A 281 -11.23 23.39 -12.56
C LYS A 281 -10.35 22.15 -12.76
N ARG A 282 -10.62 21.04 -12.07
CA ARG A 282 -9.77 19.83 -12.11
C ARG A 282 -10.31 18.72 -13.01
N PHE A 283 -11.51 18.89 -13.57
CA PHE A 283 -12.08 17.93 -14.52
C PHE A 283 -11.43 18.04 -15.90
N PRO A 284 -11.44 16.96 -16.70
CA PRO A 284 -11.08 17.05 -18.11
C PRO A 284 -12.09 17.95 -18.84
N GLY A 285 -11.61 18.80 -19.75
CA GLY A 285 -12.44 19.81 -20.43
C GLY A 285 -12.35 21.22 -19.82
N TYR A 286 -11.64 21.40 -18.70
CA TYR A 286 -11.26 22.73 -18.21
C TYR A 286 -10.03 23.22 -18.95
N ASP A 287 -10.14 24.37 -19.62
CA ASP A 287 -9.00 25.03 -20.23
C ASP A 287 -8.43 26.09 -19.28
N SER A 288 -7.10 26.08 -19.10
CA SER A 288 -6.41 26.99 -18.20
C SER A 288 -6.27 28.41 -18.76
N GLU A 289 -6.31 28.56 -20.08
CA GLU A 289 -6.12 29.84 -20.76
C GLU A 289 -7.43 30.63 -20.78
N SER A 290 -8.49 30.04 -21.33
CA SER A 290 -9.84 30.63 -21.34
C SER A 290 -10.50 30.64 -19.94
N LYS A 291 -10.07 29.75 -19.03
CA LYS A 291 -10.71 29.49 -17.72
C LYS A 291 -12.15 28.99 -17.83
N GLU A 292 -12.56 28.54 -19.01
CA GLU A 292 -13.89 27.98 -19.28
C GLU A 292 -13.89 26.46 -19.15
N PHE A 293 -15.07 25.91 -18.83
CA PHE A 293 -15.27 24.49 -18.65
C PHE A 293 -16.20 23.94 -19.74
N ASN A 294 -15.68 23.05 -20.58
CA ASN A 294 -16.46 22.36 -21.59
C ASN A 294 -17.02 21.03 -21.03
N ALA A 295 -18.33 21.01 -20.77
CA ALA A 295 -19.04 19.86 -20.24
C ALA A 295 -19.09 18.68 -21.24
N GLU A 296 -19.12 18.94 -22.54
CA GLU A 296 -19.16 17.89 -23.57
C GLU A 296 -17.87 17.08 -23.57
N VAL A 297 -16.72 17.73 -23.46
CA VAL A 297 -15.42 17.06 -23.35
C VAL A 297 -15.36 16.21 -22.08
N HIS A 298 -15.90 16.70 -20.97
CA HIS A 298 -15.98 15.93 -19.73
C HIS A 298 -16.86 14.68 -19.90
N ARG A 299 -18.04 14.84 -20.52
CA ARG A 299 -18.96 13.73 -20.83
C ARG A 299 -18.30 12.68 -21.73
N LYS A 300 -17.55 13.09 -22.75
CA LYS A 300 -16.76 12.18 -23.60
C LYS A 300 -15.80 11.30 -22.78
N HIS A 301 -15.13 11.88 -21.78
CA HIS A 301 -14.23 11.12 -20.91
C HIS A 301 -14.96 10.17 -19.94
N ILE A 302 -16.15 10.57 -19.47
CA ILE A 302 -16.98 9.72 -18.60
C ILE A 302 -17.46 8.47 -19.35
N LEU A 303 -17.88 8.65 -20.60
CA LEU A 303 -18.37 7.57 -21.47
C LEU A 303 -17.25 6.80 -22.18
N GLY A 304 -15.98 7.20 -21.99
CA GLY A 304 -14.83 6.53 -22.59
C GLY A 304 -14.65 6.77 -24.10
N LEU A 305 -15.29 7.81 -24.66
CA LEU A 305 -15.22 8.13 -26.08
C LEU A 305 -13.79 8.47 -26.53
N ASN A 306 -12.97 9.04 -25.66
CA ASN A 306 -11.55 9.26 -25.95
C ASN A 306 -10.76 7.96 -26.15
N VAL A 307 -11.18 6.87 -25.49
CA VAL A 307 -10.59 5.54 -25.69
C VAL A 307 -11.10 4.91 -26.98
N SER A 308 -12.38 5.08 -27.32
CA SER A 308 -12.91 4.61 -28.60
C SER A 308 -12.29 5.35 -29.79
N GLU A 309 -12.13 6.67 -29.71
CA GLU A 309 -11.42 7.49 -30.71
C GLU A 309 -9.99 6.99 -30.91
N TYR A 310 -9.27 6.71 -29.82
CA TYR A 310 -7.91 6.14 -29.91
C TYR A 310 -7.89 4.73 -30.49
N MET A 311 -8.92 3.92 -30.23
CA MET A 311 -9.05 2.60 -30.86
C MET A 311 -9.26 2.73 -32.37
N SER A 312 -10.14 3.63 -32.82
CA SER A 312 -10.39 3.85 -34.25
C SER A 312 -9.14 4.38 -34.97
N LEU A 313 -8.46 5.36 -34.39
CA LEU A 313 -7.21 5.90 -34.93
C LEU A 313 -6.15 4.80 -35.14
N LEU A 314 -5.95 3.94 -34.13
CA LEU A 314 -5.00 2.83 -34.23
C LEU A 314 -5.42 1.76 -35.24
N MET A 315 -6.71 1.53 -35.44
CA MET A 315 -7.18 0.58 -36.46
C MET A 315 -6.90 1.10 -37.88
N GLU A 316 -6.94 2.41 -38.08
CA GLU A 316 -6.65 3.05 -39.36
C GLU A 316 -5.14 3.17 -39.63
N GLU A 317 -4.35 3.51 -38.60
CA GLU A 317 -2.90 3.75 -38.74
C GLU A 317 -2.05 2.48 -38.66
N ASP A 318 -2.27 1.61 -37.66
CA ASP A 318 -1.42 0.45 -37.37
C ASP A 318 -2.17 -0.68 -36.64
N GLU A 319 -2.61 -1.67 -37.42
CA GLU A 319 -3.35 -2.84 -36.92
C GLU A 319 -2.53 -3.70 -35.92
N ASP A 320 -1.21 -3.74 -36.04
CA ASP A 320 -0.35 -4.54 -35.15
C ASP A 320 -0.21 -3.85 -33.79
N ALA A 321 -0.07 -2.52 -33.77
CA ALA A 321 -0.12 -1.73 -32.55
C ALA A 321 -1.50 -1.84 -31.87
N TYR A 322 -2.59 -1.84 -32.64
CA TYR A 322 -3.94 -2.07 -32.14
C TYR A 322 -4.08 -3.44 -31.45
N LYS A 323 -3.66 -4.53 -32.11
CA LYS A 323 -3.68 -5.89 -31.55
C LYS A 323 -2.88 -5.98 -30.26
N LYS A 324 -1.73 -5.31 -30.18
CA LYS A 324 -0.87 -5.30 -28.99
C LYS A 324 -1.51 -4.55 -27.82
N GLN A 325 -1.99 -3.34 -28.06
CA GLN A 325 -2.55 -2.46 -27.02
C GLN A 325 -3.92 -2.95 -26.52
N PHE A 326 -4.80 -3.34 -27.44
CA PHE A 326 -6.19 -3.68 -27.18
C PHE A 326 -6.49 -5.17 -27.25
N SER A 327 -5.47 -6.04 -27.13
CA SER A 327 -5.61 -7.51 -27.13
C SER A 327 -6.74 -8.05 -26.25
N ARG A 328 -7.01 -7.44 -25.10
CA ARG A 328 -8.10 -7.85 -24.19
C ARG A 328 -9.49 -7.40 -24.67
N PHE A 329 -9.57 -6.26 -25.36
CA PHE A 329 -10.82 -5.76 -25.93
C PHE A 329 -11.25 -6.67 -27.08
N ILE A 330 -10.31 -7.06 -27.95
CA ILE A 330 -10.53 -8.03 -29.03
C ILE A 330 -11.02 -9.37 -28.47
N LYS A 331 -10.35 -9.90 -27.42
CA LYS A 331 -10.74 -11.16 -26.77
C LYS A 331 -12.15 -11.15 -26.18
N ASN A 332 -12.62 -9.99 -25.74
CA ASN A 332 -13.95 -9.84 -25.14
C ASN A 332 -14.98 -9.27 -26.12
N GLY A 333 -14.63 -9.09 -27.40
CA GLY A 333 -15.54 -8.58 -28.43
C GLY A 333 -15.99 -7.13 -28.26
N VAL A 334 -15.18 -6.28 -27.62
CA VAL A 334 -15.53 -4.86 -27.40
C VAL A 334 -15.02 -4.00 -28.55
N THR A 335 -15.94 -3.46 -29.34
CA THR A 335 -15.66 -2.54 -30.46
C THR A 335 -15.72 -1.08 -30.00
N PRO A 336 -15.11 -0.13 -30.75
CA PRO A 336 -15.13 1.30 -30.42
C PRO A 336 -16.55 1.85 -30.23
N GLU A 337 -17.46 1.50 -31.14
CA GLU A 337 -18.86 1.95 -31.14
C GLU A 337 -19.65 1.43 -29.93
N SER A 338 -19.40 0.18 -29.52
CA SER A 338 -20.10 -0.46 -28.39
C SER A 338 -19.72 0.12 -27.02
N MET A 339 -18.65 0.92 -26.93
CA MET A 339 -18.07 1.35 -25.66
C MET A 339 -18.97 2.31 -24.88
N GLU A 340 -19.64 3.24 -25.57
CA GLU A 340 -20.55 4.19 -24.94
C GLU A 340 -21.75 3.47 -24.31
N GLU A 341 -22.37 2.55 -25.07
CA GLU A 341 -23.50 1.76 -24.58
C GLU A 341 -23.11 0.87 -23.41
N MET A 342 -21.91 0.28 -23.43
CA MET A 342 -21.40 -0.55 -22.34
C MET A 342 -21.38 0.24 -21.02
N TYR A 343 -20.88 1.47 -21.03
CA TYR A 343 -20.84 2.30 -19.81
C TYR A 343 -22.24 2.78 -19.39
N LYS A 344 -23.11 3.18 -20.33
CA LYS A 344 -24.51 3.52 -20.00
C LYS A 344 -25.25 2.35 -19.34
N LYS A 345 -25.13 1.15 -19.89
CA LYS A 345 -25.70 -0.10 -19.31
C LYS A 345 -25.09 -0.37 -17.93
N ALA A 346 -23.79 -0.15 -17.74
CA ALA A 346 -23.15 -0.28 -16.43
C ALA A 346 -23.70 0.71 -15.40
N HIS A 347 -23.94 1.97 -15.78
CA HIS A 347 -24.51 2.97 -14.87
C HIS A 347 -25.93 2.60 -14.43
N ALA A 348 -26.77 2.10 -15.35
CA ALA A 348 -28.11 1.62 -15.02
C ALA A 348 -28.08 0.43 -14.05
N THR A 349 -27.31 -0.61 -14.38
CA THR A 349 -27.20 -1.82 -13.54
C THR A 349 -26.60 -1.53 -12.14
N ILE A 350 -25.67 -0.57 -12.04
CA ILE A 350 -25.12 -0.13 -10.75
C ILE A 350 -26.19 0.54 -9.88
N ARG A 351 -27.10 1.31 -10.48
CA ARG A 351 -28.20 1.96 -9.75
C ARG A 351 -29.24 0.95 -9.26
N GLU A 352 -29.54 -0.06 -10.08
CA GLU A 352 -30.46 -1.14 -9.72
C GLU A 352 -29.91 -1.99 -8.57
N ASN A 353 -28.65 -2.44 -8.67
CA ASN A 353 -28.08 -3.42 -7.74
C ASN A 353 -26.72 -3.01 -7.14
N PRO A 354 -26.68 -2.04 -6.22
CA PRO A 354 -25.42 -1.56 -5.64
C PRO A 354 -24.86 -2.47 -4.51
N VAL A 355 -25.59 -3.50 -4.09
CA VAL A 355 -25.26 -4.32 -2.91
C VAL A 355 -24.02 -5.19 -3.14
N HIS A 356 -23.13 -5.26 -2.14
CA HIS A 356 -21.96 -6.13 -2.18
C HIS A 356 -22.23 -7.48 -1.53
N GLU A 357 -22.20 -8.54 -2.34
CA GLU A 357 -22.25 -9.91 -1.85
C GLU A 357 -20.85 -10.45 -1.54
N LYS A 358 -20.64 -10.84 -0.28
CA LYS A 358 -19.37 -11.44 0.16
C LYS A 358 -19.27 -12.87 -0.36
N LYS A 359 -18.13 -13.21 -0.96
CA LYS A 359 -17.84 -14.57 -1.41
C LYS A 359 -17.84 -15.55 -0.22
N PRO A 360 -18.38 -16.77 -0.37
CA PRO A 360 -18.38 -17.77 0.70
C PRO A 360 -16.96 -18.17 1.07
N LYS A 361 -16.73 -18.46 2.36
CA LYS A 361 -15.44 -18.94 2.86
C LYS A 361 -15.23 -20.38 2.38
N LYS A 362 -14.11 -20.61 1.69
CA LYS A 362 -13.72 -21.97 1.27
C LYS A 362 -12.97 -22.67 2.41
N GLU A 363 -13.30 -23.93 2.66
CA GLU A 363 -12.53 -24.78 3.56
C GLU A 363 -11.23 -25.20 2.87
N VAL A 364 -10.10 -24.76 3.42
CA VAL A 364 -8.78 -25.04 2.84
C VAL A 364 -7.87 -25.65 3.90
N LYS A 365 -7.22 -26.77 3.57
CA LYS A 365 -6.16 -27.37 4.39
C LYS A 365 -5.00 -26.39 4.50
N LYS A 366 -4.67 -25.95 5.72
CA LYS A 366 -3.66 -24.92 5.97
C LYS A 366 -2.25 -25.47 5.76
N LYS A 367 -1.60 -25.10 4.66
CA LYS A 367 -0.17 -25.33 4.42
C LYS A 367 0.66 -24.12 4.85
N ARG A 368 1.83 -24.35 5.44
CA ARG A 368 2.80 -23.29 5.77
C ARG A 368 3.69 -23.00 4.57
N TRP A 369 3.64 -21.77 4.08
CA TRP A 369 4.48 -21.30 2.96
C TRP A 369 5.78 -20.63 3.41
N ASN A 370 5.77 -20.02 4.60
CA ASN A 370 6.90 -19.26 5.12
C ASN A 370 7.72 -20.10 6.10
N ARG A 371 9.05 -19.94 6.07
CA ARG A 371 9.96 -20.60 7.01
C ARG A 371 9.57 -20.31 8.46
N SER A 372 9.67 -21.32 9.32
CA SER A 372 9.50 -21.13 10.76
C SER A 372 10.61 -20.27 11.34
N LYS A 373 10.23 -19.39 12.29
CA LYS A 373 11.20 -18.63 13.06
C LYS A 373 11.97 -19.62 13.93
N LEU A 374 13.29 -19.66 13.75
CA LEU A 374 14.17 -20.54 14.52
C LEU A 374 14.04 -20.24 16.00
N THR A 375 14.02 -21.30 16.81
CA THR A 375 14.06 -21.19 18.27
C THR A 375 15.42 -20.67 18.73
N LEU A 376 15.51 -20.26 20.00
CA LEU A 376 16.78 -19.78 20.55
C LEU A 376 17.84 -20.90 20.57
N ALA A 377 17.46 -22.12 20.98
CA ALA A 377 18.34 -23.29 21.01
C ALA A 377 18.93 -23.58 19.62
N GLN A 378 18.08 -23.72 18.60
CA GLN A 378 18.51 -23.94 17.22
C GLN A 378 19.47 -22.87 16.69
N ARG A 379 19.36 -21.61 17.17
CA ARG A 379 20.32 -20.55 16.80
C ARG A 379 21.65 -20.71 17.52
N LYS A 380 21.65 -21.07 18.80
CA LYS A 380 22.87 -21.32 19.58
C LYS A 380 23.63 -22.52 19.02
N ASP A 381 22.93 -23.62 18.78
CA ASP A 381 23.50 -24.85 18.25
C ASP A 381 24.12 -24.61 16.87
N ARG A 382 23.43 -23.85 16.01
CA ARG A 382 23.98 -23.44 14.71
C ARG A 382 25.29 -22.66 14.84
N VAL A 383 25.40 -21.76 15.82
CA VAL A 383 26.64 -21.00 16.05
C VAL A 383 27.76 -21.93 16.50
N ALA A 384 27.46 -22.85 17.42
CA ALA A 384 28.44 -23.84 17.89
C ALA A 384 28.92 -24.74 16.74
N GLN A 385 28.00 -25.27 15.93
CA GLN A 385 28.30 -26.10 14.76
C GLN A 385 29.19 -25.36 13.76
N LYS A 386 28.92 -24.07 13.49
CA LYS A 386 29.74 -23.25 12.60
C LYS A 386 31.16 -23.00 13.12
N LYS A 387 31.31 -22.82 14.44
CA LYS A 387 32.64 -22.69 15.06
C LYS A 387 33.43 -23.99 14.94
N ALA A 388 32.80 -25.12 15.28
CA ALA A 388 33.43 -26.43 15.19
C ALA A 388 33.79 -26.84 13.76
N SER A 389 32.96 -26.52 12.76
CA SER A 389 33.29 -26.76 11.35
C SER A 389 34.45 -25.92 10.86
N PHE A 390 34.55 -24.66 11.33
CA PHE A 390 35.66 -23.78 10.97
C PHE A 390 36.98 -24.27 11.52
N LEU A 391 37.02 -24.66 12.81
CA LEU A 391 38.22 -25.21 13.43
C LEU A 391 38.70 -26.48 12.72
N ARG A 392 37.78 -27.38 12.35
CA ARG A 392 38.11 -28.59 11.57
C ARG A 392 38.66 -28.30 10.17
N ALA A 393 38.21 -27.22 9.53
CA ALA A 393 38.72 -26.82 8.23
C ALA A 393 40.14 -26.27 8.33
N GLN A 394 40.45 -25.48 9.38
CA GLN A 394 41.81 -24.99 9.61
C GLN A 394 42.80 -26.11 9.89
N THR A 395 42.44 -27.07 10.76
CA THR A 395 43.32 -28.21 11.05
C THR A 395 43.61 -29.03 9.80
N ALA A 396 42.62 -29.22 8.92
CA ALA A 396 42.78 -29.95 7.67
C ALA A 396 43.50 -29.18 6.55
N GLU A 397 43.73 -27.87 6.71
CA GLU A 397 44.60 -27.08 5.81
C GLU A 397 46.05 -27.06 6.32
N GLU A 398 46.26 -27.36 7.61
CA GLU A 398 47.56 -27.44 8.26
C GLU A 398 48.19 -28.84 8.14
N ASP A 399 47.36 -29.88 8.11
CA ASP A 399 47.71 -31.28 7.77
C ASP A 399 47.78 -31.50 6.25
#